data_AF-A0A5C8M2M6-F1
#
_entry.id   AF-A0A5C8M2M6-F1
#
_cell.length_a   1.000
_cell.length_b   1.000
_cell.length_c   1.000
_cell.angle_alpha   90.00
_cell.angle_beta   90.00
_cell.angle_gamma   90.00
#
_symmetry.space_group_name_H-M   'P 1'
#
loop_
_entity.id
_entity.type
_entity.pdbx_description
1 polymer ?
#
loop_
_entity_poly.entity_id
_entity_poly.type
_entity_poly.pdbx_seq_one_letter_code
_entity_poly.pdbx_strand_id
1 'polypeptide(L)'
;MSRLLSEQFLQLDLLLARYQAFWRFSPFHFSELPWGQTALAAALQQLGTEQNERLELDESYRRDYFSVFFPELNQISDFERTSFNNTGSIHTELPFWFSRDIKGRKLEQIQAFATQMQQGDLPVLEWCAGKGHLGRWLCFSQERKVTSLEWQDVLCAEGQLLAGQLKLSQHFIQADVLVEETAKHLNTDQQVVALHACGDLHIRLLQQASRVGTTQLDIVPCCYHLIATEQYQALSIQAQQSRLGPLSRDELKLAVQAQVTAGERITRLRQTEVLWRLAYQELYQAVQKVKDYRPLSSVPKHWFSGEFSAFAYWAASEHQWQIPVDTNWQYYLQLGQQRHALVKKMQLVRSLFRPLLEQWLVLDRALFLEQQGYQVQVKQFCDYQLTPRNLMISASKS
;
A
#
# COMPACT_ATOMS: atom_id res chain seq x y z
N MET A 1 10.12 -26.43 -10.41
CA MET A 1 8.67 -26.40 -10.67
C MET A 1 8.14 -25.13 -10.02
N SER A 2 7.38 -24.30 -10.74
CA SER A 2 6.72 -23.15 -10.12
C SER A 2 5.75 -23.65 -9.05
N ARG A 3 5.76 -23.02 -7.88
CA ARG A 3 4.91 -23.42 -6.75
C ARG A 3 3.50 -22.91 -6.98
N LEU A 4 2.48 -23.71 -6.68
CA LEU A 4 1.08 -23.31 -6.83
C LEU A 4 0.76 -22.10 -5.93
N LEU A 5 -0.05 -21.16 -6.41
CA LEU A 5 -0.44 -19.96 -5.65
C LEU A 5 -1.13 -20.33 -4.33
N SER A 6 -1.89 -21.44 -4.32
CA SER A 6 -2.57 -21.96 -3.13
C SER A 6 -1.61 -22.45 -2.05
N GLU A 7 -0.49 -23.07 -2.44
CA GLU A 7 0.55 -23.52 -1.50
C GLU A 7 1.32 -22.33 -0.92
N GLN A 8 1.63 -21.33 -1.77
CA GLN A 8 2.26 -20.08 -1.33
C GLN A 8 1.36 -19.35 -0.32
N PHE A 9 0.07 -19.24 -0.63
CA PHE A 9 -0.92 -18.62 0.26
C PHE A 9 -0.98 -19.34 1.60
N LEU A 10 -1.12 -20.68 1.60
CA LEU A 10 -1.21 -21.45 2.85
C LEU A 10 0.04 -21.32 3.71
N GLN A 11 1.24 -21.32 3.10
CA GLN A 11 2.47 -21.10 3.85
C GLN A 11 2.51 -19.71 4.49
N LEU A 12 2.15 -18.67 3.74
CA LEU A 12 2.08 -17.29 4.24
C LEU A 12 1.04 -17.14 5.35
N ASP A 13 -0.14 -17.75 5.18
CA ASP A 13 -1.23 -17.73 6.15
C ASP A 13 -0.79 -18.31 7.50
N LEU A 14 -0.19 -19.50 7.48
CA LEU A 14 0.33 -20.18 8.67
C LEU A 14 1.44 -19.37 9.35
N LEU A 15 2.33 -18.76 8.56
CA LEU A 15 3.45 -17.97 9.04
C LEU A 15 2.98 -16.67 9.72
N LEU A 16 2.08 -15.94 9.07
CA LEU A 16 1.46 -14.73 9.62
C LEU A 16 0.68 -15.05 10.90
N ALA A 17 -0.06 -16.17 10.92
CA ALA A 17 -0.82 -16.59 12.09
C ALA A 17 0.09 -16.96 13.26
N ARG A 18 1.18 -17.70 13.00
CA ARG A 18 2.20 -18.05 14.00
C ARG A 18 2.78 -16.82 14.68
N TYR A 19 3.10 -15.78 13.90
CA TYR A 19 3.79 -14.60 14.39
C TYR A 19 2.87 -13.40 14.66
N GLN A 20 1.55 -13.60 14.77
CA GLN A 20 0.60 -12.48 14.96
C GLN A 20 0.92 -11.59 16.16
N ALA A 21 1.46 -12.13 17.26
CA ALA A 21 1.89 -11.35 18.42
C ALA A 21 3.01 -10.32 18.12
N PHE A 22 3.70 -10.44 16.98
CA PHE A 22 4.81 -9.57 16.57
C PHE A 22 4.43 -8.51 15.54
N TRP A 23 3.24 -8.59 14.93
CA TRP A 23 2.79 -7.61 13.93
C TRP A 23 1.38 -7.07 14.17
N ARG A 24 0.50 -7.87 14.78
CA ARG A 24 -0.91 -7.62 15.00
C ARG A 24 -1.18 -6.87 16.31
N PHE A 25 -0.52 -5.73 16.46
CA PHE A 25 -0.73 -4.80 17.58
C PHE A 25 -0.43 -3.37 17.13
N SER A 26 -0.88 -2.38 17.90
CA SER A 26 -0.57 -0.97 17.63
C SER A 26 0.49 -0.45 18.62
N PRO A 27 1.71 -0.11 18.17
CA PRO A 27 2.82 0.34 19.03
C PRO A 27 2.47 1.49 19.96
N PHE A 28 1.54 2.36 19.56
CA PHE A 28 1.14 3.53 20.35
C PHE A 28 0.45 3.15 21.67
N HIS A 29 -0.12 1.94 21.77
CA HIS A 29 -0.77 1.43 22.97
C HIS A 29 0.22 0.91 24.03
N PHE A 30 1.52 0.82 23.72
CA PHE A 30 2.49 0.11 24.55
C PHE A 30 3.57 1.03 25.11
N SER A 31 3.65 1.16 26.43
CA SER A 31 4.70 1.90 27.16
C SER A 31 5.96 1.07 27.41
N GLU A 32 5.92 -0.22 27.10
CA GLU A 32 7.04 -1.15 27.15
C GLU A 32 7.00 -2.10 25.94
N LEU A 33 8.05 -2.91 25.73
CA LEU A 33 8.02 -3.87 24.62
C LEU A 33 6.97 -4.95 24.92
N PRO A 34 6.05 -5.26 23.97
CA PRO A 34 4.99 -6.26 24.18
C PRO A 34 5.53 -7.68 24.39
N TRP A 35 6.80 -7.92 24.05
CA TRP A 35 7.47 -9.21 24.15
C TRP A 35 8.26 -9.40 25.45
N GLY A 36 8.07 -8.54 26.46
CA GLY A 36 8.64 -8.71 27.81
C GLY A 36 10.16 -8.91 27.83
N GLN A 37 10.66 -9.79 28.71
CA GLN A 37 12.08 -10.13 28.85
C GLN A 37 12.51 -11.29 27.93
N THR A 38 12.14 -11.22 26.64
CA THR A 38 12.59 -12.20 25.65
C THR A 38 13.97 -11.86 25.10
N ALA A 39 14.64 -12.84 24.47
CA ALA A 39 15.90 -12.61 23.76
C ALA A 39 15.76 -11.51 22.67
N LEU A 40 14.60 -11.43 22.02
CA LEU A 40 14.28 -10.37 21.07
C LEU A 40 14.28 -9.00 21.74
N ALA A 41 13.61 -8.87 22.90
CA ALA A 41 13.57 -7.61 23.63
C ALA A 41 14.97 -7.17 24.11
N ALA A 42 15.78 -8.11 24.60
CA ALA A 42 17.17 -7.84 24.98
C ALA A 42 18.00 -7.35 23.78
N ALA A 43 17.88 -7.99 22.61
CA ALA A 43 18.56 -7.55 21.40
C ALA A 43 18.12 -6.14 20.96
N LEU A 44 16.82 -5.85 20.99
CA LEU A 44 16.28 -4.51 20.68
C LEU A 44 16.74 -3.44 21.68
N GLN A 45 16.95 -3.80 22.95
CA GLN A 45 17.48 -2.87 23.96
C GLN A 45 18.94 -2.50 23.70
N GLN A 46 19.73 -3.42 23.16
CA GLN A 46 21.15 -3.23 22.87
C GLN A 46 21.44 -2.50 21.54
N LEU A 47 20.42 -2.27 20.71
CA LEU A 47 20.59 -1.54 19.45
C LEU A 47 21.12 -0.12 19.68
N GLY A 48 22.29 0.17 19.10
CA GLY A 48 22.82 1.53 18.97
C GLY A 48 22.12 2.34 17.87
N THR A 49 22.35 3.65 17.85
CA THR A 49 21.70 4.59 16.91
C THR A 49 21.95 4.22 15.45
N GLU A 50 23.21 4.00 15.05
CA GLU A 50 23.59 3.70 13.66
C GLU A 50 22.97 2.37 13.18
N GLN A 51 23.02 1.33 14.02
CA GLN A 51 22.43 0.04 13.69
C GLN A 51 20.91 0.14 13.55
N ASN A 52 20.24 0.92 14.42
CA ASN A 52 18.82 1.16 14.33
C ASN A 52 18.43 1.87 13.02
N GLU A 53 19.17 2.92 12.64
CA GLU A 53 18.95 3.63 11.37
C GLU A 53 19.15 2.71 10.16
N ARG A 54 20.18 1.85 10.19
CA ARG A 54 20.39 0.86 9.12
C ARG A 54 19.24 -0.15 9.04
N LEU A 55 18.75 -0.66 10.17
CA LEU A 55 17.59 -1.57 10.21
C LEU A 55 16.29 -0.90 9.73
N GLU A 56 16.14 0.42 9.90
CA GLU A 56 15.00 1.17 9.39
C GLU A 56 15.04 1.28 7.85
N LEU A 57 16.23 1.53 7.27
CA LEU A 57 16.42 1.86 5.86
C LEU A 57 16.66 0.65 4.95
N ASP A 58 17.32 -0.39 5.45
CA ASP A 58 17.73 -1.57 4.65
C ASP A 58 16.89 -2.78 5.05
N GLU A 59 15.96 -3.15 4.16
CA GLU A 59 15.04 -4.26 4.37
C GLU A 59 15.73 -5.63 4.36
N SER A 60 16.78 -5.81 3.52
CA SER A 60 17.54 -7.05 3.49
C SER A 60 18.34 -7.21 4.78
N TYR A 61 19.05 -6.16 5.19
CA TYR A 61 19.81 -6.17 6.45
C TYR A 61 18.90 -6.42 7.65
N ARG A 62 17.70 -5.81 7.66
CA ARG A 62 16.71 -6.04 8.71
C ARG A 62 16.24 -7.50 8.75
N ARG A 63 15.92 -8.09 7.59
CA ARG A 63 15.48 -9.50 7.51
C ARG A 63 16.58 -10.43 8.02
N ASP A 64 17.82 -10.19 7.60
CA ASP A 64 18.97 -11.00 8.00
C ASP A 64 19.24 -10.87 9.51
N TYR A 65 19.22 -9.66 10.06
CA TYR A 65 19.43 -9.41 11.49
C TYR A 65 18.41 -10.13 12.37
N PHE A 66 17.13 -10.11 11.99
CA PHE A 66 16.06 -10.74 12.77
C PHE A 66 15.84 -12.23 12.43
N SER A 67 16.61 -12.81 11.50
CA SER A 67 16.48 -14.21 11.09
C SER A 67 16.70 -15.21 12.24
N VAL A 68 17.49 -14.86 13.26
CA VAL A 68 17.67 -15.68 14.45
C VAL A 68 16.39 -15.83 15.28
N PHE A 69 15.48 -14.86 15.20
CA PHE A 69 14.20 -14.86 15.93
C PHE A 69 13.04 -15.35 15.05
N PHE A 70 13.14 -15.16 13.74
CA PHE A 70 12.10 -15.52 12.78
C PHE A 70 12.70 -16.22 11.53
N PRO A 71 13.35 -17.40 11.70
CA PRO A 71 14.07 -18.04 10.59
C PRO A 71 13.14 -18.47 9.45
N GLU A 72 11.88 -18.76 9.74
CA GLU A 72 10.87 -19.13 8.75
C GLU A 72 10.53 -17.99 7.78
N LEU A 73 10.79 -16.72 8.11
CA LEU A 73 10.56 -15.61 7.17
C LEU A 73 11.47 -15.70 5.94
N ASN A 74 12.65 -16.33 6.07
CA ASN A 74 13.58 -16.54 4.96
C ASN A 74 13.16 -17.71 4.04
N GLN A 75 12.14 -18.47 4.42
CA GLN A 75 11.60 -19.57 3.61
C GLN A 75 10.50 -19.12 2.64
N ILE A 76 10.10 -17.85 2.73
CA ILE A 76 9.18 -17.23 1.77
C ILE A 76 10.02 -16.60 0.67
N SER A 77 9.84 -17.11 -0.54
CA SER A 77 10.40 -16.49 -1.74
C SER A 77 9.52 -15.31 -2.15
N ASP A 78 10.14 -14.19 -2.49
CA ASP A 78 9.45 -13.12 -3.20
C ASP A 78 8.97 -13.61 -4.57
N PHE A 79 7.90 -12.99 -5.07
CA PHE A 79 7.48 -13.21 -6.46
C PHE A 79 8.61 -12.85 -7.41
N GLU A 80 8.78 -13.67 -8.46
CA GLU A 80 9.81 -13.44 -9.45
C GLU A 80 9.65 -12.05 -10.08
N ARG A 81 10.77 -11.32 -10.09
CA ARG A 81 10.90 -10.15 -10.95
C ARG A 81 11.08 -10.68 -12.36
N THR A 82 10.13 -10.40 -13.23
CA THR A 82 10.31 -10.64 -14.66
C THR A 82 11.56 -9.88 -15.09
N SER A 83 12.56 -10.61 -15.60
CA SER A 83 13.73 -10.00 -16.21
C SER A 83 13.23 -8.98 -17.22
N PHE A 84 13.71 -7.73 -17.14
CA PHE A 84 13.56 -6.77 -18.22
C PHE A 84 14.42 -7.27 -19.36
N ASN A 85 13.98 -8.33 -20.03
CA ASN A 85 14.59 -8.74 -21.26
C ASN A 85 14.28 -7.59 -22.22
N ASN A 86 15.29 -6.75 -22.45
CA ASN A 86 15.35 -5.73 -23.50
C ASN A 86 15.12 -6.32 -24.91
N THR A 87 14.78 -7.60 -25.03
CA THR A 87 14.47 -8.28 -26.28
C THR A 87 13.01 -7.99 -26.65
N GLY A 88 12.81 -6.82 -27.25
CA GLY A 88 11.53 -6.36 -27.78
C GLY A 88 11.03 -5.06 -27.15
N SER A 89 11.93 -4.21 -26.63
CA SER A 89 11.51 -2.90 -26.15
C SER A 89 10.87 -2.11 -27.29
N ILE A 90 9.56 -1.92 -27.17
CA ILE A 90 8.90 -0.73 -27.68
C ILE A 90 9.44 0.43 -26.81
N HIS A 91 10.71 0.78 -26.98
CA HIS A 91 11.18 2.11 -26.63
C HIS A 91 10.68 3.03 -27.73
N THR A 92 9.39 3.32 -27.73
CA THR A 92 8.98 4.62 -28.28
C THR A 92 9.64 5.62 -27.34
N GLU A 93 10.75 6.23 -27.77
CA GLU A 93 11.24 7.45 -27.13
C GLU A 93 10.06 8.40 -27.11
N LEU A 94 9.47 8.58 -25.92
CA LEU A 94 8.33 9.46 -25.78
C LEU A 94 8.81 10.86 -26.13
N PRO A 95 8.17 11.55 -27.08
CA PRO A 95 8.51 12.92 -27.36
C PRO A 95 8.41 13.74 -26.06
N PHE A 96 9.34 14.67 -25.85
CA PHE A 96 9.42 15.47 -24.63
C PHE A 96 8.07 16.13 -24.23
N TRP A 97 7.26 16.52 -25.21
CA TRP A 97 5.94 17.11 -24.97
C TRP A 97 4.92 16.12 -24.39
N PHE A 98 5.10 14.81 -24.57
CA PHE A 98 4.20 13.76 -24.10
C PHE A 98 4.29 13.55 -22.58
N SER A 99 5.49 13.72 -22.01
CA SER A 99 5.77 13.51 -20.59
C SER A 99 5.73 14.78 -19.74
N ARG A 100 5.59 15.97 -20.36
CA ARG A 100 5.66 17.28 -19.69
C ARG A 100 4.77 17.39 -18.43
N ASP A 101 3.59 16.79 -18.48
CA ASP A 101 2.59 16.90 -17.40
C ASP A 101 2.59 15.67 -16.46
N ILE A 102 3.60 14.79 -16.55
CA ILE A 102 3.75 13.58 -15.72
C ILE A 102 5.03 13.68 -14.91
N LYS A 103 4.92 13.65 -13.58
CA LYS A 103 6.10 13.59 -12.70
C LYS A 103 6.92 12.33 -13.01
N GLY A 104 8.24 12.44 -13.08
CA GLY A 104 9.15 11.36 -13.52
C GLY A 104 8.84 9.98 -12.94
N ARG A 105 8.70 9.87 -11.60
CA ARG A 105 8.35 8.60 -10.95
C ARG A 105 7.02 8.00 -11.41
N LYS A 106 6.00 8.83 -11.64
CA LYS A 106 4.69 8.37 -12.13
C LYS A 106 4.82 7.84 -13.56
N LEU A 107 5.64 8.49 -14.38
CA LEU A 107 5.93 8.06 -15.74
C LEU A 107 6.64 6.70 -15.76
N GLU A 108 7.68 6.54 -14.94
CA GLU A 108 8.42 5.29 -14.80
C GLU A 108 7.50 4.13 -14.37
N GLN A 109 6.55 4.38 -13.45
CA GLN A 109 5.57 3.35 -13.06
C GLN A 109 4.62 2.98 -14.21
N ILE A 110 4.15 3.97 -14.96
CA ILE A 110 3.29 3.74 -16.14
C ILE A 110 4.02 2.91 -17.18
N GLN A 111 5.27 3.27 -17.49
CA GLN A 111 6.11 2.55 -18.44
C GLN A 111 6.35 1.12 -17.97
N ALA A 112 6.77 0.94 -16.71
CA ALA A 112 7.01 -0.39 -16.16
C ALA A 112 5.74 -1.26 -16.18
N PHE A 113 4.59 -0.70 -15.79
CA PHE A 113 3.32 -1.42 -15.86
C PHE A 113 3.00 -1.83 -17.29
N ALA A 114 3.06 -0.89 -18.24
CA ALA A 114 2.61 -1.11 -19.59
C ALA A 114 3.55 -1.99 -20.43
N THR A 115 4.83 -2.08 -20.06
CA THR A 115 5.75 -3.08 -20.61
C THR A 115 5.49 -4.48 -20.05
N GLN A 116 4.97 -4.59 -18.82
CA GLN A 116 4.77 -5.86 -18.14
C GLN A 116 3.36 -6.44 -18.29
N MET A 117 2.36 -5.61 -18.61
CA MET A 117 0.99 -6.09 -18.85
C MET A 117 0.93 -7.09 -20.01
N GLN A 118 -0.14 -7.89 -20.07
CA GLN A 118 -0.35 -8.83 -21.16
C GLN A 118 -0.41 -8.09 -22.50
N GLN A 119 0.36 -8.57 -23.49
CA GLN A 119 0.38 -7.98 -24.83
C GLN A 119 -0.75 -8.57 -25.68
N GLY A 120 -1.31 -7.75 -26.58
CA GLY A 120 -2.40 -8.14 -27.46
C GLY A 120 -3.00 -6.93 -28.18
N ASP A 121 -4.16 -7.13 -28.82
CA ASP A 121 -4.84 -6.10 -29.60
C ASP A 121 -6.24 -5.74 -29.06
N LEU A 122 -6.63 -6.32 -27.92
CA LEU A 122 -7.94 -6.07 -27.33
C LEU A 122 -8.16 -4.57 -27.04
N PRO A 123 -9.38 -4.04 -27.15
CA PRO A 123 -9.71 -2.76 -26.54
C PRO A 123 -9.35 -2.77 -25.05
N VAL A 124 -8.74 -1.69 -24.58
CA VAL A 124 -8.33 -1.55 -23.17
C VAL A 124 -9.37 -0.71 -22.43
N LEU A 125 -9.77 -1.17 -21.25
CA LEU A 125 -10.50 -0.37 -20.28
C LEU A 125 -9.57 0.00 -19.12
N GLU A 126 -9.30 1.29 -18.93
CA GLU A 126 -8.50 1.82 -17.83
C GLU A 126 -9.42 2.16 -16.66
N TRP A 127 -9.29 1.41 -15.57
CA TRP A 127 -10.11 1.54 -14.37
C TRP A 127 -9.48 2.52 -13.39
N CYS A 128 -10.25 3.53 -12.93
CA CYS A 128 -9.76 4.63 -12.09
C CYS A 128 -8.66 5.45 -12.79
N ALA A 129 -8.98 6.01 -13.95
CA ALA A 129 -7.99 6.59 -14.87
C ALA A 129 -7.36 7.91 -14.37
N GLY A 130 -8.02 8.68 -13.51
CA GLY A 130 -7.63 10.05 -13.23
C GLY A 130 -7.57 10.87 -14.53
N LYS A 131 -6.41 11.48 -14.82
CA LYS A 131 -6.16 12.18 -16.10
C LYS A 131 -5.82 11.25 -17.29
N GLY A 132 -5.94 9.93 -17.09
CA GLY A 132 -5.71 8.86 -18.07
C GLY A 132 -4.31 8.84 -18.67
N HIS A 133 -3.28 9.00 -17.86
CA HIS A 133 -1.89 8.97 -18.35
C HIS A 133 -1.45 7.59 -18.81
N LEU A 134 -1.90 6.51 -18.16
CA LEU A 134 -1.58 5.15 -18.59
C LEU A 134 -2.32 4.87 -19.91
N GLY A 135 -3.62 5.16 -19.99
CA GLY A 135 -4.38 5.02 -21.23
C GLY A 135 -3.76 5.78 -22.40
N ARG A 136 -3.35 7.03 -22.18
CA ARG A 136 -2.66 7.84 -23.19
C ARG A 136 -1.36 7.20 -23.66
N TRP A 137 -0.56 6.68 -22.71
CA TRP A 137 0.68 5.98 -23.02
C TRP A 137 0.40 4.76 -23.89
N LEU A 138 -0.58 3.93 -23.54
CA LEU A 138 -0.98 2.74 -24.32
C LEU A 138 -1.46 3.10 -25.73
N CYS A 139 -2.25 4.17 -25.89
CA CYS A 139 -2.65 4.64 -27.21
C CYS A 139 -1.46 5.06 -28.07
N PHE A 140 -0.46 5.71 -27.48
CA PHE A 140 0.67 6.26 -28.21
C PHE A 140 1.74 5.21 -28.53
N SER A 141 2.11 4.38 -27.56
CA SER A 141 3.22 3.43 -27.70
C SER A 141 2.79 2.10 -28.30
N GLN A 142 1.54 1.68 -28.08
CA GLN A 142 1.03 0.37 -28.47
C GLN A 142 -0.19 0.45 -29.40
N GLU A 143 -0.57 1.66 -29.85
CA GLU A 143 -1.71 1.90 -30.75
C GLU A 143 -3.05 1.31 -30.25
N ARG A 144 -3.18 1.13 -28.93
CA ARG A 144 -4.39 0.54 -28.33
C ARG A 144 -5.55 1.53 -28.32
N LYS A 145 -6.76 1.02 -28.53
CA LYS A 145 -8.00 1.75 -28.24
C LYS A 145 -8.28 1.69 -26.74
N VAL A 146 -8.42 2.85 -26.09
CA VAL A 146 -8.58 2.92 -24.63
C VAL A 146 -9.88 3.61 -24.24
N THR A 147 -10.65 3.00 -23.34
CA THR A 147 -11.74 3.64 -22.61
C THR A 147 -11.33 3.83 -21.15
N SER A 148 -11.33 5.07 -20.67
CA SER A 148 -10.88 5.47 -19.34
C SER A 148 -12.08 5.79 -18.45
N LEU A 149 -12.29 5.01 -17.39
CA LEU A 149 -13.33 5.28 -16.39
C LEU A 149 -12.76 6.14 -15.24
N GLU A 150 -13.41 7.25 -14.94
CA GLU A 150 -13.02 8.16 -13.85
C GLU A 150 -14.25 8.79 -13.19
N TRP A 151 -14.21 9.00 -11.88
CA TRP A 151 -15.35 9.54 -11.12
C TRP A 151 -15.48 11.07 -11.25
N GLN A 152 -14.34 11.78 -11.26
CA GLN A 152 -14.32 13.23 -11.29
C GLN A 152 -14.45 13.77 -12.71
N ASP A 153 -15.59 14.39 -13.00
CA ASP A 153 -15.89 15.03 -14.30
C ASP A 153 -14.76 15.96 -14.80
N VAL A 154 -14.19 16.77 -13.90
CA VAL A 154 -13.07 17.67 -14.23
C VAL A 154 -11.87 16.89 -14.79
N LEU A 155 -11.53 15.73 -14.21
CA LEU A 155 -10.41 14.91 -14.68
C LEU A 155 -10.74 14.22 -16.01
N CYS A 156 -11.99 13.80 -16.22
CA CYS A 156 -12.46 13.28 -17.50
C CYS A 156 -12.31 14.34 -18.61
N ALA A 157 -12.77 15.57 -18.36
CA ALA A 157 -12.70 16.67 -19.31
C ALA A 157 -11.25 17.04 -19.65
N GLU A 158 -10.38 17.16 -18.65
CA GLU A 158 -8.94 17.40 -18.85
C GLU A 158 -8.29 16.26 -19.65
N GLY A 159 -8.60 15.01 -19.32
CA GLY A 159 -8.07 13.84 -20.00
C GLY A 159 -8.51 13.77 -21.47
N GLN A 160 -9.80 14.00 -21.74
CA GLN A 160 -10.37 13.99 -23.08
C GLN A 160 -9.77 15.10 -23.96
N LEU A 161 -9.55 16.30 -23.39
CA LEU A 161 -8.87 17.40 -24.09
C LEU A 161 -7.44 17.03 -24.48
N LEU A 162 -6.67 16.46 -23.54
CA LEU A 162 -5.28 16.05 -23.79
C LEU A 162 -5.19 14.94 -24.84
N ALA A 163 -6.07 13.94 -24.78
CA ALA A 163 -6.14 12.89 -25.79
C ALA A 163 -6.49 13.45 -27.18
N GLY A 164 -7.45 14.39 -27.24
CA GLY A 164 -7.87 15.05 -28.48
C GLY A 164 -6.76 15.90 -29.13
N GLN A 165 -6.01 16.67 -28.32
CA GLN A 165 -4.85 17.44 -28.80
C GLN A 165 -3.80 16.56 -29.49
N LEU A 166 -3.64 15.33 -29.01
CA LEU A 166 -2.69 14.35 -29.53
C LEU A 166 -3.28 13.38 -30.55
N LYS A 167 -4.58 13.53 -30.88
CA LYS A 167 -5.34 12.63 -31.77
C LYS A 167 -5.24 11.15 -31.39
N LEU A 168 -5.23 10.86 -30.08
CA LEU A 168 -5.14 9.50 -29.55
C LEU A 168 -6.51 8.86 -29.43
N SER A 169 -6.57 7.53 -29.62
CA SER A 169 -7.81 6.74 -29.49
C SER A 169 -8.15 6.43 -28.02
N GLN A 170 -8.22 7.48 -27.21
CA GLN A 170 -8.61 7.42 -25.80
C GLN A 170 -9.93 8.16 -25.59
N HIS A 171 -10.89 7.48 -24.97
CA HIS A 171 -12.19 8.05 -24.62
C HIS A 171 -12.42 7.99 -23.11
N PHE A 172 -12.95 9.07 -22.53
CA PHE A 172 -13.25 9.13 -21.09
C PHE A 172 -14.75 8.98 -20.84
N ILE A 173 -15.09 8.22 -19.80
CA ILE A 173 -16.45 8.07 -19.29
C ILE A 173 -16.44 8.42 -17.81
N GLN A 174 -17.31 9.35 -17.41
CA GLN A 174 -17.54 9.63 -16.01
C GLN A 174 -18.34 8.48 -15.37
N ALA A 175 -17.78 7.79 -14.40
CA ALA A 175 -18.43 6.66 -13.73
C ALA A 175 -17.98 6.50 -12.27
N ASP A 176 -18.92 6.16 -11.39
CA ASP A 176 -18.58 5.62 -10.06
C ASP A 176 -18.29 4.13 -10.19
N VAL A 177 -17.04 3.76 -10.15
CA VAL A 177 -16.67 2.35 -10.31
C VAL A 177 -17.08 1.45 -9.13
N LEU A 178 -17.57 2.03 -8.03
CA LEU A 178 -18.07 1.27 -6.88
C LEU A 178 -19.52 0.80 -7.04
N VAL A 179 -20.29 1.39 -7.96
CA VAL A 179 -21.71 1.03 -8.19
C VAL A 179 -21.85 -0.11 -9.21
N GLU A 180 -22.92 -0.89 -9.12
CA GLU A 180 -23.14 -2.07 -9.97
C GLU A 180 -23.33 -1.71 -11.45
N GLU A 181 -23.92 -0.54 -11.72
CA GLU A 181 -24.21 -0.06 -13.08
C GLU A 181 -22.96 0.13 -13.92
N THR A 182 -21.79 0.29 -13.29
CA THR A 182 -20.50 0.42 -14.00
C THR A 182 -20.13 -0.85 -14.78
N ALA A 183 -20.67 -2.01 -14.38
CA ALA A 183 -20.49 -3.26 -15.09
C ALA A 183 -20.92 -3.21 -16.57
N LYS A 184 -21.81 -2.28 -16.96
CA LYS A 184 -22.23 -2.06 -18.36
C LYS A 184 -21.08 -1.62 -19.29
N HIS A 185 -20.00 -1.08 -18.73
CA HIS A 185 -18.81 -0.69 -19.47
C HIS A 185 -17.83 -1.85 -19.65
N LEU A 186 -18.02 -2.94 -18.92
CA LEU A 186 -17.24 -4.15 -19.06
C LEU A 186 -17.88 -5.10 -20.08
N ASN A 187 -17.07 -5.82 -20.82
CA ASN A 187 -17.46 -6.86 -21.77
C ASN A 187 -16.40 -7.98 -21.78
N THR A 188 -16.65 -9.05 -22.54
CA THR A 188 -15.72 -10.19 -22.68
C THR A 188 -14.49 -9.80 -23.49
N ASP A 189 -14.66 -9.17 -24.66
CA ASP A 189 -13.61 -8.91 -25.65
C ASP A 189 -12.76 -7.66 -25.34
N GLN A 190 -12.24 -7.57 -24.11
CA GLN A 190 -11.41 -6.45 -23.67
C GLN A 190 -10.29 -6.90 -22.73
N GLN A 191 -9.32 -6.01 -22.55
CA GLN A 191 -8.33 -6.06 -21.48
C GLN A 191 -8.60 -4.94 -20.48
N VAL A 192 -8.76 -5.25 -19.20
CA VAL A 192 -8.91 -4.22 -18.16
C VAL A 192 -7.58 -4.00 -17.45
N VAL A 193 -7.18 -2.74 -17.32
CA VAL A 193 -5.96 -2.34 -16.63
C VAL A 193 -6.27 -1.46 -15.42
N ALA A 194 -5.55 -1.68 -14.31
CA ALA A 194 -5.69 -0.86 -13.11
C ALA A 194 -4.36 -0.73 -12.36
N LEU A 195 -3.69 0.41 -12.50
CA LEU A 195 -2.41 0.68 -11.83
C LEU A 195 -2.59 1.27 -10.41
N HIS A 196 -3.64 2.09 -10.19
CA HIS A 196 -3.89 2.76 -8.90
C HIS A 196 -5.38 2.75 -8.51
N ALA A 197 -6.03 1.58 -8.52
CA ALA A 197 -7.42 1.44 -8.09
C ALA A 197 -7.52 1.05 -6.60
N CYS A 198 -7.08 1.95 -5.72
CA CYS A 198 -6.92 1.71 -4.28
C CYS A 198 -8.06 0.95 -3.58
N GLY A 199 -7.70 -0.03 -2.75
CA GLY A 199 -8.62 -0.68 -1.79
C GLY A 199 -9.84 -1.33 -2.44
N ASP A 200 -11.05 -0.88 -2.07
CA ASP A 200 -12.32 -1.42 -2.59
C ASP A 200 -12.48 -1.24 -4.10
N LEU A 201 -11.81 -0.25 -4.71
CA LEU A 201 -11.89 -0.04 -6.17
C LEU A 201 -11.33 -1.24 -6.94
N HIS A 202 -10.25 -1.87 -6.46
CA HIS A 202 -9.75 -3.14 -7.02
C HIS A 202 -10.68 -4.31 -6.71
N ILE A 203 -11.27 -4.35 -5.51
CA ILE A 203 -12.17 -5.45 -5.13
C ILE A 203 -13.41 -5.44 -6.04
N ARG A 204 -13.99 -4.26 -6.28
CA ARG A 204 -15.12 -4.09 -7.20
C ARG A 204 -14.76 -4.43 -8.63
N LEU A 205 -13.58 -4.00 -9.11
CA LEU A 205 -13.09 -4.41 -10.41
C LEU A 205 -13.05 -5.94 -10.56
N LEU A 206 -12.41 -6.63 -9.61
CA LEU A 206 -12.27 -8.09 -9.63
C LEU A 206 -13.64 -8.77 -9.67
N GLN A 207 -14.56 -8.37 -8.80
CA GLN A 207 -15.91 -8.95 -8.74
C GLN A 207 -16.69 -8.72 -10.04
N GLN A 208 -16.68 -7.50 -10.59
CA GLN A 208 -17.45 -7.17 -11.78
C GLN A 208 -16.85 -7.78 -13.05
N ALA A 209 -15.54 -7.65 -13.25
CA ALA A 209 -14.88 -8.16 -14.45
C ALA A 209 -14.92 -9.68 -14.53
N SER A 210 -14.74 -10.39 -13.40
CA SER A 210 -14.88 -11.85 -13.38
C SER A 210 -16.31 -12.32 -13.62
N ARG A 211 -17.32 -11.58 -13.14
CA ARG A 211 -18.74 -11.88 -13.39
C ARG A 211 -19.11 -11.69 -14.86
N VAL A 212 -18.58 -10.65 -15.50
CA VAL A 212 -18.75 -10.41 -16.94
C VAL A 212 -17.95 -11.42 -17.78
N GLY A 213 -16.83 -11.91 -17.25
CA GLY A 213 -15.94 -12.82 -17.98
C GLY A 213 -14.99 -12.07 -18.91
N THR A 214 -14.51 -10.89 -18.50
CA THR A 214 -13.50 -10.13 -19.24
C THR A 214 -12.29 -11.01 -19.57
N THR A 215 -11.82 -11.00 -20.82
CA THR A 215 -10.74 -11.88 -21.32
C THR A 215 -9.40 -11.66 -20.63
N GLN A 216 -8.98 -10.40 -20.40
CA GLN A 216 -7.68 -10.10 -19.78
C GLN A 216 -7.77 -9.05 -18.67
N LEU A 217 -6.98 -9.24 -17.62
CA LEU A 217 -6.87 -8.35 -16.47
C LEU A 217 -5.40 -8.14 -16.12
N ASP A 218 -4.95 -6.89 -16.05
CA ASP A 218 -3.65 -6.53 -15.49
C ASP A 218 -3.83 -5.47 -14.41
N ILE A 219 -3.60 -5.86 -13.15
CA ILE A 219 -3.89 -5.00 -12.01
C ILE A 219 -2.73 -4.95 -11.03
N VAL A 220 -2.55 -3.80 -10.37
CA VAL A 220 -1.57 -3.60 -9.30
C VAL A 220 -2.32 -3.18 -8.04
N PRO A 221 -2.75 -4.14 -7.20
CA PRO A 221 -3.43 -3.84 -5.96
C PRO A 221 -2.59 -2.91 -5.06
N CYS A 222 -3.22 -1.83 -4.59
CA CYS A 222 -2.57 -0.87 -3.70
C CYS A 222 -3.53 -0.35 -2.63
N CYS A 223 -2.98 0.27 -1.58
CA CYS A 223 -3.75 0.93 -0.52
C CYS A 223 -4.84 0.03 0.12
N TYR A 224 -4.48 -1.19 0.51
CA TYR A 224 -5.41 -2.21 1.02
C TYR A 224 -6.30 -1.80 2.19
N HIS A 225 -5.96 -0.73 2.91
CA HIS A 225 -6.72 -0.19 4.04
C HIS A 225 -7.89 0.72 3.62
N LEU A 226 -7.96 1.13 2.35
CA LEU A 226 -9.04 1.98 1.80
C LEU A 226 -10.26 1.14 1.44
N ILE A 227 -10.87 0.56 2.47
CA ILE A 227 -12.06 -0.30 2.37
C ILE A 227 -13.24 0.38 3.09
N ALA A 228 -14.47 0.15 2.63
CA ALA A 228 -15.69 0.73 3.19
C ALA A 228 -16.07 0.10 4.55
N THR A 229 -15.70 -1.17 4.75
CA THR A 229 -15.91 -1.90 6.01
C THR A 229 -14.78 -1.66 7.00
N GLU A 230 -15.02 -1.97 8.29
CA GLU A 230 -13.98 -1.91 9.33
C GLU A 230 -12.92 -3.00 9.17
N GLN A 231 -13.32 -4.13 8.59
CA GLN A 231 -12.49 -5.30 8.39
C GLN A 231 -12.54 -5.78 6.95
N TYR A 232 -11.39 -6.25 6.47
CA TYR A 232 -11.21 -6.84 5.15
C TYR A 232 -12.08 -8.08 4.97
N GLN A 233 -12.82 -8.12 3.87
CA GLN A 233 -13.58 -9.28 3.46
C GLN A 233 -12.76 -10.06 2.43
N ALA A 234 -12.31 -11.24 2.83
CA ALA A 234 -11.51 -12.13 1.97
C ALA A 234 -12.31 -12.59 0.73
N LEU A 235 -11.64 -12.65 -0.42
CA LEU A 235 -12.28 -12.96 -1.69
C LEU A 235 -12.27 -14.45 -2.00
N SER A 236 -11.12 -15.09 -1.80
CA SER A 236 -10.92 -16.51 -2.06
C SER A 236 -11.43 -17.38 -0.92
N ILE A 237 -11.85 -18.60 -1.26
CA ILE A 237 -12.27 -19.62 -0.28
C ILE A 237 -11.17 -19.85 0.78
N GLN A 238 -9.90 -19.92 0.39
CA GLN A 238 -8.78 -20.17 1.30
C GLN A 238 -8.62 -19.04 2.32
N ALA A 239 -8.68 -17.79 1.88
CA ALA A 239 -8.57 -16.64 2.77
C ALA A 239 -9.80 -16.48 3.67
N GLN A 240 -10.99 -16.84 3.19
CA GLN A 240 -12.20 -16.89 4.02
C GLN A 240 -12.10 -17.94 5.14
N GLN A 241 -11.35 -19.01 4.92
CA GLN A 241 -11.09 -20.07 5.90
C GLN A 241 -9.82 -19.85 6.74
N SER A 242 -9.12 -18.73 6.53
CA SER A 242 -7.89 -18.40 7.24
C SER A 242 -8.10 -18.33 8.75
N ARG A 243 -7.15 -18.89 9.50
CA ARG A 243 -7.12 -18.76 10.97
C ARG A 243 -6.70 -17.37 11.44
N LEU A 244 -6.17 -16.52 10.55
CA LEU A 244 -5.96 -15.10 10.84
C LEU A 244 -7.29 -14.39 11.12
N GLY A 245 -8.39 -14.90 10.55
CA GLY A 245 -9.65 -14.18 10.54
C GLY A 245 -9.56 -12.85 9.78
N PRO A 246 -10.60 -12.01 9.86
CA PRO A 246 -10.67 -10.77 9.11
C PRO A 246 -9.65 -9.74 9.64
N LEU A 247 -8.94 -9.06 8.72
CA LEU A 247 -7.94 -8.05 9.05
C LEU A 247 -8.59 -6.66 9.20
N SER A 248 -8.29 -5.93 10.27
CA SER A 248 -8.79 -4.56 10.45
C SER A 248 -8.11 -3.57 9.51
N ARG A 249 -8.72 -2.39 9.29
CA ARG A 249 -8.07 -1.29 8.54
C ARG A 249 -6.68 -0.94 9.05
N ASP A 250 -6.45 -0.98 10.36
CA ASP A 250 -5.15 -0.65 10.96
C ASP A 250 -4.10 -1.74 10.72
N GLU A 251 -4.53 -3.00 10.63
CA GLU A 251 -3.66 -4.11 10.23
C GLU A 251 -3.31 -4.00 8.74
N LEU A 252 -4.28 -3.68 7.88
CA LEU A 252 -4.06 -3.46 6.44
C LEU A 252 -3.13 -2.26 6.18
N LYS A 253 -3.12 -1.24 7.05
CA LYS A 253 -2.16 -0.13 6.95
C LYS A 253 -0.72 -0.62 7.04
N LEU A 254 -0.44 -1.71 7.77
CA LEU A 254 0.91 -2.24 7.89
C LEU A 254 1.48 -2.62 6.52
N ALA A 255 0.72 -3.32 5.69
CA ALA A 255 1.12 -3.71 4.33
C ALA A 255 1.53 -2.51 3.46
N VAL A 256 1.03 -1.30 3.74
CA VAL A 256 1.30 -0.10 2.93
C VAL A 256 2.18 0.95 3.61
N GLN A 257 2.85 0.60 4.70
CA GLN A 257 3.66 1.55 5.46
C GLN A 257 5.08 1.77 4.95
N ALA A 258 5.59 0.97 4.00
CA ALA A 258 6.95 1.14 3.49
C ALA A 258 7.15 2.53 2.85
N GLN A 259 8.30 3.15 3.09
CA GLN A 259 8.58 4.56 2.75
C GLN A 259 9.86 4.75 1.92
N VAL A 260 9.96 4.10 0.76
CA VAL A 260 11.14 4.25 -0.12
C VAL A 260 11.13 5.53 -0.96
N THR A 261 9.99 6.22 -1.01
CA THR A 261 9.74 7.30 -1.99
C THR A 261 9.67 8.70 -1.39
N ALA A 262 9.71 8.84 -0.06
CA ALA A 262 9.52 10.11 0.64
C ALA A 262 10.83 10.93 0.71
N GLY A 263 10.76 12.22 0.39
CA GLY A 263 11.90 13.13 0.56
C GLY A 263 12.13 13.51 2.02
N GLU A 264 13.35 13.96 2.34
CA GLU A 264 13.81 14.25 3.71
C GLU A 264 12.86 15.16 4.50
N ARG A 265 12.35 16.22 3.86
CA ARG A 265 11.39 17.15 4.50
C ARG A 265 10.12 16.42 4.97
N ILE A 266 9.59 15.51 4.15
CA ILE A 266 8.39 14.75 4.48
C ILE A 266 8.69 13.75 5.60
N THR A 267 9.87 13.14 5.57
CA THR A 267 10.35 12.23 6.63
C THR A 267 10.47 12.96 7.97
N ARG A 268 11.09 14.15 8.00
CA ARG A 268 11.20 14.97 9.22
C ARG A 268 9.84 15.36 9.78
N LEU A 269 8.92 15.84 8.93
CA LEU A 269 7.56 16.20 9.36
C LEU A 269 6.83 15.01 9.98
N ARG A 270 6.97 13.80 9.41
CA ARG A 270 6.36 12.58 9.95
C ARG A 270 6.98 12.20 11.29
N GLN A 271 8.30 12.34 11.45
CA GLN A 271 8.96 12.08 12.73
C GLN A 271 8.47 13.07 13.81
N THR A 272 8.32 14.35 13.46
CA THR A 272 7.72 15.36 14.35
C THR A 272 6.28 14.99 14.72
N GLU A 273 5.47 14.59 13.74
CA GLU A 273 4.10 14.13 14.00
C GLU A 273 4.03 12.97 14.99
N VAL A 274 4.82 11.92 14.78
CA VAL A 274 4.84 10.76 15.68
C VAL A 274 5.29 11.17 17.07
N LEU A 275 6.38 11.94 17.17
CA LEU A 275 6.90 12.43 18.45
C LEU A 275 5.84 13.24 19.21
N TRP A 276 5.20 14.20 18.55
CA TRP A 276 4.23 15.09 19.21
C TRP A 276 2.97 14.35 19.62
N ARG A 277 2.47 13.40 18.82
CA ARG A 277 1.35 12.54 19.20
C ARG A 277 1.67 11.71 20.44
N LEU A 278 2.91 11.21 20.57
CA LEU A 278 3.36 10.46 21.74
C LEU A 278 3.55 11.37 22.96
N ALA A 279 4.19 12.53 22.80
CA ALA A 279 4.36 13.52 23.86
C ALA A 279 3.01 14.01 24.42
N TYR A 280 2.05 14.28 23.53
CA TYR A 280 0.68 14.62 23.94
C TYR A 280 0.02 13.47 24.70
N GLN A 281 0.26 12.22 24.30
CA GLN A 281 -0.32 11.09 25.03
C GLN A 281 0.25 10.91 26.43
N GLU A 282 1.56 11.09 26.60
CA GLU A 282 2.18 11.10 27.93
C GLU A 282 1.58 12.19 28.82
N LEU A 283 1.33 13.38 28.26
CA LEU A 283 0.62 14.47 28.95
C LEU A 283 -0.81 14.09 29.33
N TYR A 284 -1.59 13.59 28.36
CA TYR A 284 -2.98 13.21 28.57
C TYR A 284 -3.12 12.14 29.67
N GLN A 285 -2.32 11.07 29.57
CA GLN A 285 -2.36 9.95 30.51
C GLN A 285 -1.96 10.38 31.93
N ALA A 286 -0.92 11.20 32.06
CA ALA A 286 -0.48 11.71 33.36
C ALA A 286 -1.54 12.60 34.03
N VAL A 287 -2.14 13.55 33.29
CA VAL A 287 -3.08 14.52 33.86
C VAL A 287 -4.46 13.91 34.11
N GLN A 288 -4.96 13.12 33.16
CA GLN A 288 -6.28 12.46 33.29
C GLN A 288 -6.23 11.20 34.16
N LYS A 289 -5.03 10.76 34.58
CA LYS A 289 -4.81 9.53 35.37
C LYS A 289 -5.37 8.27 34.70
N VAL A 290 -5.23 8.20 33.38
CA VAL A 290 -5.66 7.08 32.55
C VAL A 290 -4.45 6.38 31.94
N LYS A 291 -4.55 5.08 31.71
CA LYS A 291 -3.47 4.27 31.10
C LYS A 291 -3.71 3.95 29.63
N ASP A 292 -4.96 3.99 29.20
CA ASP A 292 -5.32 3.61 27.84
C ASP A 292 -4.89 4.68 26.83
N TYR A 293 -4.43 4.23 25.66
CA TYR A 293 -4.13 5.12 24.55
C TYR A 293 -5.44 5.61 23.91
N ARG A 294 -5.52 6.90 23.63
CA ARG A 294 -6.66 7.52 22.94
C ARG A 294 -6.24 8.06 21.57
N PRO A 295 -6.69 7.50 20.44
CA PRO A 295 -6.29 8.00 19.14
C PRO A 295 -6.78 9.43 18.91
N LEU A 296 -6.03 10.18 18.10
CA LEU A 296 -6.39 11.48 17.57
C LEU A 296 -6.71 11.33 16.08
N SER A 297 -7.58 12.19 15.57
CA SER A 297 -7.93 12.25 14.17
C SER A 297 -6.74 12.63 13.29
N SER A 298 -6.91 12.41 11.98
CA SER A 298 -5.97 12.94 10.99
C SER A 298 -6.04 14.46 10.99
N VAL A 299 -4.89 15.12 10.90
CA VAL A 299 -4.77 16.58 11.01
C VAL A 299 -3.84 17.13 9.93
N PRO A 300 -4.08 18.34 9.40
CA PRO A 300 -3.20 18.93 8.41
C PRO A 300 -1.75 19.08 8.90
N LYS A 301 -0.78 18.89 7.99
CA LYS A 301 0.65 18.87 8.32
C LYS A 301 1.21 20.19 8.88
N HIS A 302 0.49 21.31 8.74
CA HIS A 302 0.94 22.61 9.24
C HIS A 302 1.10 22.61 10.77
N TRP A 303 0.32 21.80 11.49
CA TRP A 303 0.46 21.66 12.94
C TRP A 303 1.87 21.25 13.33
N PHE A 304 2.47 20.30 12.60
CA PHE A 304 3.81 19.78 12.88
C PHE A 304 4.96 20.68 12.41
N SER A 305 4.66 21.91 11.99
CA SER A 305 5.65 22.90 11.61
C SER A 305 5.78 24.06 12.61
N GLY A 306 4.92 24.10 13.64
CA GLY A 306 4.91 25.15 14.67
C GLY A 306 5.51 24.69 16.00
N GLU A 307 4.85 25.05 17.10
CA GLU A 307 5.22 24.66 18.46
C GLU A 307 4.40 23.47 18.97
N PHE A 308 5.02 22.61 19.79
CA PHE A 308 4.35 21.44 20.36
C PHE A 308 3.12 21.82 21.20
N SER A 309 3.19 22.91 21.96
CA SER A 309 2.10 23.38 22.81
C SER A 309 0.84 23.71 22.00
N ALA A 310 0.98 24.34 20.83
CA ALA A 310 -0.14 24.63 19.94
C ALA A 310 -0.84 23.34 19.48
N PHE A 311 -0.06 22.34 19.04
CA PHE A 311 -0.59 21.02 18.70
C PHE A 311 -1.27 20.34 19.90
N ALA A 312 -0.67 20.40 21.08
CA ALA A 312 -1.22 19.79 22.28
C ALA A 312 -2.57 20.42 22.67
N TYR A 313 -2.72 21.74 22.57
CA TYR A 313 -4.01 22.42 22.80
C TYR A 313 -5.08 22.00 21.79
N TRP A 314 -4.72 21.88 20.50
CA TRP A 314 -5.64 21.34 19.50
C TRP A 314 -6.07 19.91 19.84
N ALA A 315 -5.11 19.04 20.18
CA ALA A 315 -5.37 17.66 20.53
C ALA A 315 -6.25 17.53 21.79
N ALA A 316 -6.02 18.39 22.79
CA ALA A 316 -6.83 18.45 24.00
C ALA A 316 -8.27 18.92 23.72
N SER A 317 -8.44 19.87 22.80
CA SER A 317 -9.76 20.29 22.32
C SER A 317 -10.48 19.13 21.63
N GLU A 318 -9.79 18.33 20.84
CA GLU A 318 -10.37 17.14 20.20
C GLU A 318 -10.82 16.10 21.24
N HIS A 319 -9.99 15.88 22.26
CA HIS A 319 -10.30 14.97 23.37
C HIS A 319 -11.20 15.56 24.45
N GLN A 320 -11.60 16.83 24.30
CA GLN A 320 -12.51 17.58 25.17
C GLN A 320 -12.01 17.72 26.62
N TRP A 321 -10.75 18.11 26.80
CA TRP A 321 -10.18 18.41 28.12
C TRP A 321 -9.27 19.65 28.08
N GLN A 322 -8.92 20.17 29.26
CA GLN A 322 -8.10 21.38 29.40
C GLN A 322 -6.71 21.06 29.95
N ILE A 323 -5.69 21.55 29.26
CA ILE A 323 -4.29 21.42 29.70
C ILE A 323 -4.02 22.43 30.83
N PRO A 324 -3.37 22.02 31.94
CA PRO A 324 -2.95 22.93 33.00
C PRO A 324 -2.03 24.05 32.51
N VAL A 325 -2.23 25.27 33.00
CA VAL A 325 -1.48 26.48 32.56
C VAL A 325 0.02 26.36 32.83
N ASP A 326 0.41 25.64 33.86
CA ASP A 326 1.78 25.39 34.32
C ASP A 326 2.42 24.13 33.71
N THR A 327 1.86 23.61 32.61
CA THR A 327 2.37 22.41 31.94
C THR A 327 3.83 22.57 31.50
N ASN A 328 4.68 21.67 31.98
CA ASN A 328 6.08 21.58 31.55
C ASN A 328 6.19 20.88 30.18
N TRP A 329 6.13 21.66 29.10
CA TRP A 329 6.19 21.16 27.73
C TRP A 329 7.46 20.35 27.43
N GLN A 330 8.61 20.81 27.94
CA GLN A 330 9.90 20.16 27.70
C GLN A 330 9.95 18.77 28.34
N TYR A 331 9.38 18.61 29.53
CA TYR A 331 9.26 17.32 30.20
C TYR A 331 8.46 16.31 29.35
N TYR A 332 7.29 16.70 28.85
CA TYR A 332 6.45 15.80 28.04
C TYR A 332 7.05 15.53 26.66
N LEU A 333 7.80 16.47 26.08
CA LEU A 333 8.60 16.19 24.88
C LEU A 333 9.68 15.13 25.13
N GLN A 334 10.36 15.17 26.28
CA GLN A 334 11.35 14.15 26.65
C GLN A 334 10.70 12.78 26.85
N LEU A 335 9.54 12.70 27.52
CA LEU A 335 8.78 11.45 27.62
C LEU A 335 8.34 10.93 26.25
N GLY A 336 7.86 11.83 25.38
CA GLY A 336 7.52 11.51 24.00
C GLY A 336 8.71 10.97 23.20
N GLN A 337 9.92 11.49 23.41
CA GLN A 337 11.14 10.98 22.78
C GLN A 337 11.47 9.56 23.23
N GLN A 338 11.35 9.27 24.52
CA GLN A 338 11.54 7.92 25.06
C GLN A 338 10.53 6.93 24.46
N ARG A 339 9.24 7.31 24.45
CA ARG A 339 8.19 6.54 23.77
C ARG A 339 8.45 6.35 22.29
N HIS A 340 8.93 7.38 21.60
CA HIS A 340 9.22 7.31 20.18
C HIS A 340 10.32 6.30 19.88
N ALA A 341 11.38 6.25 20.69
CA ALA A 341 12.43 5.23 20.57
C ALA A 341 11.88 3.81 20.76
N LEU A 342 10.98 3.61 21.72
CA LEU A 342 10.30 2.33 21.93
C LEU A 342 9.43 1.95 20.72
N VAL A 343 8.62 2.89 20.22
CA VAL A 343 7.78 2.70 19.03
C VAL A 343 8.62 2.33 17.81
N LYS A 344 9.77 2.96 17.60
CA LYS A 344 10.72 2.61 16.53
C LYS A 344 11.18 1.16 16.64
N LYS A 345 11.61 0.71 17.83
CA LYS A 345 12.01 -0.69 18.07
C LYS A 345 10.89 -1.68 17.75
N MET A 346 9.66 -1.38 18.18
CA MET A 346 8.50 -2.20 17.82
C MET A 346 8.26 -2.22 16.31
N GLN A 347 8.41 -1.07 15.64
CA GLN A 347 8.23 -0.97 14.19
C GLN A 347 9.28 -1.75 13.40
N LEU A 348 10.53 -1.87 13.86
CA LEU A 348 11.53 -2.71 13.22
C LEU A 348 11.01 -4.15 13.05
N VAL A 349 10.54 -4.75 14.14
CA VAL A 349 10.00 -6.12 14.11
C VAL A 349 8.72 -6.18 13.29
N ARG A 350 7.75 -5.29 13.54
CA ARG A 350 6.48 -5.28 12.79
C ARG A 350 6.71 -5.14 11.29
N SER A 351 7.75 -4.42 10.89
CA SER A 351 8.03 -4.16 9.48
C SER A 351 8.48 -5.38 8.68
N LEU A 352 8.98 -6.43 9.35
CA LEU A 352 9.32 -7.71 8.72
C LEU A 352 8.10 -8.37 8.05
N PHE A 353 6.91 -8.10 8.56
CA PHE A 353 5.66 -8.72 8.11
C PHE A 353 4.93 -7.94 7.01
N ARG A 354 5.43 -6.75 6.64
CA ARG A 354 4.81 -5.92 5.58
C ARG A 354 4.76 -6.62 4.23
N PRO A 355 5.88 -7.12 3.66
CA PRO A 355 5.83 -7.83 2.38
C PRO A 355 4.97 -9.08 2.46
N LEU A 356 4.97 -9.79 3.59
CA LEU A 356 4.17 -11.00 3.77
C LEU A 356 2.67 -10.71 3.77
N LEU A 357 2.24 -9.65 4.44
CA LEU A 357 0.84 -9.20 4.43
C LEU A 357 0.42 -8.74 3.04
N GLU A 358 1.28 -8.02 2.32
CA GLU A 358 1.00 -7.62 0.94
C GLU A 358 0.87 -8.83 0.02
N GLN A 359 1.79 -9.80 0.09
CA GLN A 359 1.71 -11.04 -0.68
C GLN A 359 0.45 -11.85 -0.34
N TRP A 360 0.08 -11.96 0.94
CA TRP A 360 -1.16 -12.64 1.36
C TRP A 360 -2.39 -11.98 0.72
N LEU A 361 -2.46 -10.65 0.71
CA LEU A 361 -3.57 -9.89 0.10
C LEU A 361 -3.61 -9.99 -1.43
N VAL A 362 -2.45 -10.04 -2.08
CA VAL A 362 -2.34 -10.26 -3.53
C VAL A 362 -2.75 -11.69 -3.89
N LEU A 363 -2.29 -12.68 -3.14
CA LEU A 363 -2.64 -14.08 -3.34
C LEU A 363 -4.13 -14.35 -3.11
N ASP A 364 -4.76 -13.71 -2.13
CA ASP A 364 -6.22 -13.80 -1.96
C ASP A 364 -6.97 -13.38 -3.25
N ARG A 365 -6.55 -12.27 -3.86
CA ARG A 365 -7.12 -11.79 -5.13
C ARG A 365 -6.81 -12.72 -6.30
N ALA A 366 -5.59 -13.25 -6.36
CA ALA A 366 -5.17 -14.16 -7.41
C ALA A 366 -5.92 -15.50 -7.34
N LEU A 367 -6.06 -16.07 -6.14
CA LEU A 367 -6.82 -17.29 -5.88
C LEU A 367 -8.32 -17.10 -6.17
N PHE A 368 -8.87 -15.93 -5.85
CA PHE A 368 -10.23 -15.58 -6.25
C PHE A 368 -10.39 -15.66 -7.77
N LEU A 369 -9.47 -15.06 -8.54
CA LEU A 369 -9.51 -15.12 -10.00
C LEU A 369 -9.37 -16.56 -10.54
N GLU A 370 -8.48 -17.38 -9.98
CA GLU A 370 -8.38 -18.81 -10.33
C GLU A 370 -9.72 -19.54 -10.11
N GLN A 371 -10.42 -19.24 -9.01
CA GLN A 371 -11.75 -19.79 -8.73
C GLN A 371 -12.82 -19.32 -9.72
N GLN A 372 -12.64 -18.14 -10.32
CA GLN A 372 -13.49 -17.65 -11.40
C GLN A 372 -13.10 -18.21 -12.78
N GLY A 373 -12.13 -19.13 -12.85
CA GLY A 373 -11.69 -19.82 -14.06
C GLY A 373 -10.64 -19.07 -14.87
N TYR A 374 -9.96 -18.10 -14.28
CA TYR A 374 -8.83 -17.43 -14.92
C TYR A 374 -7.54 -18.25 -14.75
N GLN A 375 -6.67 -18.19 -15.76
CA GLN A 375 -5.25 -18.47 -15.59
C GLN A 375 -4.58 -17.22 -15.01
N VAL A 376 -3.88 -17.36 -13.89
CA VAL A 376 -3.37 -16.21 -13.13
C VAL A 376 -1.86 -16.29 -12.95
N GLN A 377 -1.19 -15.16 -13.14
CA GLN A 377 0.21 -14.96 -12.83
C GLN A 377 0.36 -13.76 -11.89
N VAL A 378 1.20 -13.92 -10.86
CA VAL A 378 1.63 -12.82 -9.99
C VAL A 378 3.12 -12.59 -10.21
N LYS A 379 3.51 -11.33 -10.41
CA LYS A 379 4.91 -10.95 -10.68
C LYS A 379 5.24 -9.57 -10.13
N GLN A 380 6.53 -9.29 -9.95
CA GLN A 380 6.98 -7.92 -9.71
C GLN A 380 7.11 -7.16 -11.04
N PHE A 381 6.32 -6.10 -11.25
CA PHE A 381 6.34 -5.34 -12.52
C PHE A 381 7.41 -4.25 -12.57
N CYS A 382 7.97 -3.85 -11.43
CA CYS A 382 9.01 -2.82 -11.36
C CYS A 382 9.95 -2.99 -10.16
N ASP A 383 10.98 -2.14 -10.10
CA ASP A 383 11.87 -2.06 -8.94
C ASP A 383 11.10 -1.60 -7.68
N TYR A 384 11.47 -2.15 -6.52
CA TYR A 384 10.92 -1.75 -5.23
C TYR A 384 11.19 -0.27 -4.91
N GLN A 385 12.34 0.28 -5.33
CA GLN A 385 12.67 1.69 -5.13
C GLN A 385 11.76 2.64 -5.93
N LEU A 386 11.18 2.15 -7.03
CA LEU A 386 10.22 2.92 -7.82
C LEU A 386 8.87 3.03 -7.11
N THR A 387 8.35 1.88 -6.68
CA THR A 387 7.21 1.77 -5.78
C THR A 387 7.33 0.48 -5.00
N PRO A 388 7.11 0.51 -3.67
CA PRO A 388 7.12 -0.70 -2.88
C PRO A 388 5.85 -1.54 -3.05
N ARG A 389 4.91 -1.12 -3.92
CA ARG A 389 3.66 -1.81 -4.28
C ARG A 389 3.85 -2.22 -5.72
N ASN A 390 4.77 -3.16 -5.92
CA ASN A 390 5.27 -3.56 -7.23
C ASN A 390 4.73 -4.92 -7.69
N LEU A 391 3.75 -5.50 -7.00
CA LEU A 391 3.11 -6.75 -7.40
C LEU A 391 1.96 -6.50 -8.38
N MET A 392 2.06 -7.14 -9.54
CA MET A 392 1.03 -7.16 -10.58
C MET A 392 0.38 -8.54 -10.60
N ILE A 393 -0.95 -8.56 -10.71
CA ILE A 393 -1.73 -9.74 -11.04
C ILE A 393 -2.13 -9.61 -12.52
N SER A 394 -1.66 -10.54 -13.33
CA SER A 394 -2.08 -10.73 -14.73
C SER A 394 -2.97 -11.96 -14.80
N ALA A 395 -4.15 -11.85 -15.39
CA ALA A 395 -5.10 -12.95 -15.48
C ALA A 395 -5.81 -12.98 -16.82
N SER A 396 -5.88 -14.18 -17.43
CA SER A 396 -6.58 -14.39 -18.69
C SER A 396 -7.58 -15.53 -18.63
N LYS A 397 -8.68 -15.37 -19.35
CA LYS A 397 -9.72 -16.37 -19.52
C LYS A 397 -9.99 -16.58 -21.00
N SER A 398 -10.11 -17.84 -21.41
CA SER A 398 -10.38 -18.23 -22.80
C SER A 398 -11.87 -18.39 -23.07
#